data_AF-A0A367Q9S7-F1
#
_entry.id   AF-A0A367Q9S7-F1
#
_cell.length_a   1.000
_cell.length_b   1.000
_cell.length_c   1.000
_cell.angle_alpha   90.00
_cell.angle_beta   90.00
_cell.angle_gamma   90.00
#
_symmetry.space_group_name_H-M   'P 1'
#
loop_
_entity.id
_entity.type
_entity.pdbx_description
1 polymer ?
#
loop_
_entity_poly.entity_id
_entity_poly.type
_entity_poly.pdbx_seq_one_letter_code
_entity_poly.pdbx_strand_id
1 'polypeptide(L)' 'MNYESRRITVSYLAVQELCQMFGLPEDAPTQALSAGVEKLIFQHGNVQASPKHQEQMSNPTQPNKSALAAMVGNFKGAA' A
#
# COMPACT_ATOMS: atom_id res chain seq x y z
N MET A 1 17.06 -3.16 -3.30
CA MET A 1 15.96 -3.50 -2.37
C MET A 1 15.48 -2.22 -1.73
N ASN A 2 14.22 -1.85 -1.92
CA ASN A 2 13.66 -0.66 -1.27
C ASN A 2 13.24 -1.06 0.15
N TYR A 3 13.91 -0.51 1.16
CA TYR A 3 13.53 -0.72 2.55
C TYR A 3 12.38 0.23 2.87
N GLU A 4 11.23 -0.33 3.25
CA GLU A 4 10.07 0.44 3.66
C GLU A 4 9.88 0.32 5.17
N SER A 5 9.88 1.46 5.87
CA SER A 5 9.59 1.56 7.29
C SER A 5 8.25 2.26 7.48
N ARG A 6 7.36 1.66 8.27
CA ARG A 6 6.06 2.24 8.63
C ARG A 6 5.96 2.38 10.14
N ARG A 7 5.49 3.55 10.59
CA ARG A 7 5.14 3.77 12.00
C ARG A 7 3.71 3.31 12.20
N ILE A 8 3.47 2.53 13.24
CA ILE A 8 2.15 1.98 13.56
C ILE A 8 1.75 2.52 14.93
N THR A 9 0.53 3.05 15.04
CA THR A 9 -0.06 3.44 16.32
C THR A 9 -1.04 2.35 16.73
N VAL A 10 -0.88 1.83 17.93
CA VAL A 10 -1.71 0.75 18.48
C VAL A 10 -2.57 1.34 19.59
N SER A 11 -3.87 1.02 19.60
CA SER A 11 -4.77 1.46 20.67
C SER A 11 -4.43 0.71 21.97
N TYR A 12 -4.76 1.33 23.11
CA TYR A 12 -4.52 0.73 24.42
C TYR A 12 -5.18 -0.67 24.56
N LEU A 13 -6.41 -0.83 24.08
CA LEU A 13 -7.12 -2.12 24.14
C LEU A 13 -6.41 -3.21 23.31
N ALA A 14 -5.90 -2.85 22.14
CA ALA A 14 -5.15 -3.79 21.30
C ALA A 14 -3.81 -4.20 21.94
N VAL A 15 -3.17 -3.30 22.70
CA VAL A 15 -1.98 -3.64 23.50
C VAL A 15 -2.34 -4.63 24.59
N GLN A 16 -3.48 -4.43 25.27
CA GLN A 16 -3.93 -5.33 26.33
C GLN A 16 -4.23 -6.75 25.80
N GLU A 17 -4.92 -6.84 24.65
CA GLU A 17 -5.16 -8.12 23.97
C GLU A 17 -3.84 -8.77 23.54
N LEU A 18 -2.90 -8.00 23.01
CA LEU A 18 -1.58 -8.50 22.61
C LEU A 18 -0.80 -9.05 23.83
N CYS A 19 -0.86 -8.36 24.96
CA CYS A 19 -0.26 -8.86 26.19
C CYS A 19 -0.88 -10.19 26.63
N GLN A 20 -2.21 -10.33 26.57
CA GLN A 20 -2.88 -11.60 26.88
C GLN A 20 -2.49 -12.72 25.90
N MET A 21 -2.44 -12.44 24.59
CA MET A 21 -2.09 -13.43 23.56
C MET A 21 -0.68 -13.99 23.71
N PHE A 22 0.28 -13.14 24.09
CA PHE A 22 1.69 -13.53 24.23
C PHE A 22 2.11 -13.80 25.68
N GLY A 23 1.19 -13.76 26.63
CA GLY A 23 1.47 -13.96 28.06
C GLY A 23 2.43 -12.91 28.64
N LEU A 24 2.39 -11.69 28.10
CA LEU A 24 3.24 -10.58 28.53
C LEU A 24 2.59 -9.84 29.71
N PRO A 25 3.38 -9.32 30.66
CA PRO A 25 2.87 -8.43 31.71
C PRO A 25 2.32 -7.13 31.10
N GLU A 26 1.35 -6.49 31.76
CA GLU A 26 0.80 -5.20 31.31
C GLU A 26 1.87 -4.09 31.28
N ASP A 27 2.85 -4.17 32.16
CA ASP A 27 4.03 -3.28 32.18
C ASP A 27 5.19 -3.79 31.30
N ALA A 28 4.90 -4.61 30.28
CA ALA A 28 5.93 -5.11 29.39
C ALA A 28 6.70 -3.95 28.71
N PRO A 29 8.03 -4.07 28.57
CA PRO A 29 8.81 -3.06 27.88
C PRO A 29 8.39 -2.95 26.42
N THR A 30 8.50 -1.75 25.85
CA THR A 30 8.11 -1.47 24.46
C THR A 30 8.74 -2.42 23.44
N GLN A 31 9.94 -2.94 23.74
CA GLN A 31 10.61 -3.95 22.89
C GLN A 31 9.88 -5.30 22.86
N ALA A 32 9.31 -5.75 23.97
CA ALA A 32 8.55 -7.00 24.02
C ALA A 32 7.23 -6.85 23.25
N LEU A 33 6.57 -5.69 23.39
CA LEU A 33 5.39 -5.32 22.62
C LEU A 33 5.70 -5.26 21.12
N SER A 34 6.79 -4.61 20.71
CA SER A 34 7.18 -4.55 19.29
C SER A 34 7.49 -5.93 18.72
N ALA A 35 8.16 -6.80 19.48
CA ALA A 35 8.41 -8.18 19.05
C ALA A 35 7.11 -8.98 18.88
N GLY A 36 6.12 -8.82 19.77
CA GLY A 36 4.80 -9.44 19.65
C GLY A 36 4.04 -8.95 18.41
N VAL A 37 4.07 -7.64 18.14
CA VAL A 37 3.48 -7.04 16.94
C VAL A 37 4.17 -7.55 15.66
N GLU A 38 5.50 -7.58 15.63
CA GLU A 38 6.28 -8.12 14.52
C GLU A 38 5.93 -9.59 14.26
N LYS A 39 5.87 -10.40 15.33
CA LYS A 39 5.40 -11.80 15.25
C LYS A 39 4.02 -11.89 14.64
N LEU A 40 3.07 -11.02 14.98
CA LEU A 40 1.73 -11.02 14.37
C LEU A 40 1.77 -10.63 12.89
N ILE A 41 2.54 -9.59 12.54
CA ILE A 41 2.71 -9.13 11.15
C ILE A 41 3.32 -10.23 10.29
N PHE A 42 4.35 -10.92 10.76
CA PHE A 42 4.98 -11.98 9.97
C PHE A 42 4.17 -13.29 9.94
N GLN A 43 3.40 -13.60 11.00
CA GLN A 43 2.53 -14.78 11.01
C GLN A 43 1.28 -14.60 10.15
N HIS A 44 0.61 -13.44 10.24
CA HIS A 44 -0.65 -13.18 9.53
C HIS A 44 -0.47 -12.40 8.23
N GLY A 45 0.59 -11.60 8.10
CA GLY A 45 0.91 -10.82 6.90
C GLY A 45 1.55 -11.62 5.78
N ASN A 46 1.85 -12.92 6.00
CA ASN A 46 2.24 -13.81 4.91
C ASN A 46 1.05 -14.27 4.06
N VAL A 47 -0.19 -13.87 4.43
CA VAL A 47 -1.26 -13.74 3.46
C VAL A 47 -0.93 -12.49 2.64
N GLN A 48 -0.01 -12.63 1.68
CA GLN A 48 0.04 -11.72 0.55
C GLN A 48 -1.40 -11.62 0.03
N ALA A 49 -2.06 -10.50 0.30
CA ALA A 49 -2.94 -9.96 -0.72
C ALA A 49 -2.07 -9.99 -1.98
N SER A 50 -2.47 -10.81 -2.96
CA SER A 50 -1.92 -10.76 -4.31
C SER A 50 -1.73 -9.28 -4.64
N PRO A 51 -0.58 -8.86 -5.21
CA PRO A 51 -0.30 -7.45 -5.45
C PRO A 51 -1.49 -6.88 -6.22
N LYS A 52 -2.38 -6.17 -5.51
CA LYS A 52 -3.53 -5.52 -6.12
C LYS A 52 -2.94 -4.34 -6.84
N HIS A 53 -2.79 -4.55 -8.14
CA HIS A 53 -2.51 -3.58 -9.16
C HIS A 53 -1.29 -2.71 -8.88
N GLN A 54 -0.29 -2.85 -9.75
CA GLN A 54 0.41 -1.68 -10.24
C GLN A 54 -0.62 -0.53 -10.36
N GLU A 55 -0.46 0.53 -9.57
CA GLU A 55 -0.85 1.84 -10.07
C GLU A 55 0.01 2.02 -11.32
N GLN A 56 -0.53 1.52 -12.42
CA GLN A 56 -0.10 1.84 -13.75
C GLN A 56 -0.21 3.35 -13.78
N MET A 57 0.95 3.99 -13.61
CA MET A 57 1.16 5.40 -13.89
C MET A 57 0.34 5.68 -15.13
N SER A 58 -0.80 6.34 -14.94
CA SER A 58 -1.69 6.61 -16.04
C SER A 58 -0.90 7.56 -16.90
N ASN A 59 -0.34 7.02 -18.00
CA ASN A 59 0.08 7.83 -19.12
C ASN A 59 -1.05 8.85 -19.31
N PRO A 60 -0.75 10.16 -19.36
CA PRO A 60 -1.79 11.16 -19.47
C PRO A 60 -2.61 10.78 -20.69
N THR A 61 -3.85 10.36 -20.43
CA THR A 61 -4.79 9.98 -21.48
C THR A 61 -5.06 11.29 -22.19
N GLN A 62 -4.35 11.55 -23.28
CA GLN A 62 -4.61 12.72 -24.12
C GLN A 62 -5.91 12.42 -24.87
N PRO A 63 -7.05 13.00 -24.45
CA PRO A 63 -8.36 12.63 -25.00
C PRO A 63 -8.50 13.01 -26.49
N ASN A 64 -7.56 13.80 -27.01
CA ASN A 64 -7.69 14.47 -28.30
C ASN A 64 -6.83 13.85 -29.40
N LYS A 65 -6.19 12.69 -29.18
CA LYS A 65 -5.31 12.09 -30.20
C LYS A 65 -6.10 11.66 -31.46
N SER A 66 -7.33 11.18 -31.29
CA SER A 66 -8.24 10.85 -32.39
C SER A 66 -8.77 12.10 -33.11
N ALA A 67 -9.11 13.15 -32.36
CA ALA A 67 -9.58 14.42 -32.91
C ALA A 67 -8.50 15.13 -33.75
N LEU A 68 -7.24 15.12 -33.29
CA LEU A 68 -6.10 15.66 -34.03
C LEU A 68 -5.80 14.86 -35.30
N ALA A 69 -5.89 13.53 -35.26
CA ALA A 69 -5.69 12.69 -36.44
C ALA A 69 -6.75 12.95 -37.53
N ALA A 70 -8.00 13.21 -37.13
CA ALA A 70 -9.09 13.54 -38.06
C ALA A 70 -8.90 14.91 -38.74
N MET A 71 -8.30 15.90 -38.05
CA MET A 71 -7.99 17.19 -38.67
C MET A 71 -6.87 17.10 -39.72
N VAL A 72 -5.88 16.23 -39.50
CA VAL A 72 -4.79 16.00 -40.47
C VAL A 72 -5.29 15.27 -41.73
N GLY A 73 -6.24 14.34 -41.59
CA GLY A 73 -6.85 13.65 -42.73
C GLY A 73 -7.73 14.56 -43.60
N ASN A 74 -8.30 15.62 -43.02
CA ASN A 74 -9.17 16.56 -43.73
C ASN A 74 -8.42 17.74 -44.37
N PHE A 75 -7.10 17.87 -44.17
CA PHE A 75 -6.27 18.83 -44.92
C PHE A 75 -5.76 18.20 -46.22
N LYS A 76 -6.69 17.82 -47.10
CA LYS A 76 -6.39 17.61 -48.52
C LYS A 76 -6.73 18.91 -49.23
N GLY A 77 -5.67 19.64 -49.59
CA GLY A 77 -5.69 21.03 -50.04
C GLY A 77 -6.86 21.39 -50.95
N ALA A 78 -7.53 22.49 -50.58
CA ALA A 78 -8.22 23.34 -51.52
C ALA A 78 -7.17 24.28 -52.14
N ALA A 79 -7.11 24.24 -53.48
CA ALA A 79 -6.36 25.09 -54.42
C ALA A 79 -4.83 25.00 -54.38
#